data_AF-A0A443QFP5-F1
#
_entry.id   AF-A0A443QFP5-F1
#
_cell.length_a   1.000
_cell.length_b   1.000
_cell.length_c   1.000
_cell.angle_alpha   90.00
_cell.angle_beta   90.00
_cell.angle_gamma   90.00
#
_symmetry.space_group_name_H-M   'P 1'
#
loop_
_entity.id
_entity.type
_entity.pdbx_description
1 polymer ?
#
loop_
_entity_poly.entity_id
_entity_poly.type
_entity_poly.pdbx_seq_one_letter_code
_entity_poly.pdbx_strand_id
1 'polypeptide(L)'
;WPKLSPDDVIDQICKLAKKGMTPSQIGVMLRDWHGVGQVRWVTGNKILRILKAKGLATALPEDLYSLIKKAVAIRKHLERNRKDKDSKFRLILVESRIHRLARYYKTKRILPPTWRYESSTASALVA
;
A
#
# COMPACT_ATOMS: atom_id res chain seq x y z
N TRP A 1 -20.54 -16.53 -18.35
CA TRP A 1 -19.31 -16.46 -17.53
C TRP A 1 -18.65 -15.12 -17.81
N PRO A 2 -18.02 -14.46 -16.82
CA PRO A 2 -18.64 -13.59 -15.80
C PRO A 2 -19.72 -12.66 -16.39
N LYS A 3 -20.83 -12.45 -15.65
CA LYS A 3 -21.95 -11.59 -16.11
C LYS A 3 -21.82 -10.12 -15.67
N LEU A 4 -20.74 -9.78 -14.97
CA LEU A 4 -20.55 -8.44 -14.43
C LEU A 4 -20.14 -7.47 -15.53
N SER A 5 -20.81 -6.32 -15.60
CA SER A 5 -20.40 -5.24 -16.47
C SER A 5 -19.10 -4.60 -15.94
N PRO A 6 -18.31 -3.94 -16.81
CA PRO A 6 -17.15 -3.18 -16.38
C PRO A 6 -17.49 -2.12 -15.32
N ASP A 7 -18.66 -1.49 -15.44
CA ASP A 7 -19.13 -0.46 -14.51
C ASP A 7 -19.44 -1.04 -13.12
N ASP A 8 -20.06 -2.22 -13.06
CA ASP A 8 -20.30 -2.91 -11.79
C ASP A 8 -18.99 -3.18 -11.05
N VAL A 9 -17.96 -3.62 -11.77
CA VAL A 9 -16.63 -3.90 -11.19
C VAL A 9 -15.98 -2.61 -10.68
N ILE A 10 -16.09 -1.51 -11.42
CA ILE A 10 -15.58 -0.20 -10.99
C ILE A 10 -16.29 0.27 -9.73
N ASP A 11 -17.61 0.10 -9.65
CA ASP A 11 -18.41 0.46 -8.48
C ASP A 11 -18.04 -0.38 -7.26
N GLN A 12 -17.83 -1.69 -7.43
CA GLN A 12 -17.35 -2.54 -6.34
C GLN A 12 -15.95 -2.12 -5.86
N ILE A 13 -15.03 -1.81 -6.78
CA ILE A 13 -13.70 -1.28 -6.43
C ILE A 13 -13.83 0.00 -5.59
N CYS A 14 -14.69 0.93 -6.01
CA CYS A 14 -14.90 2.19 -5.29
C CYS A 14 -15.52 1.95 -3.91
N LYS A 15 -16.50 1.04 -3.79
CA LYS A 15 -17.11 0.68 -2.50
C LYS A 15 -16.08 0.08 -1.55
N LEU A 16 -15.23 -0.84 -2.02
CA LEU A 16 -14.19 -1.46 -1.20
C LEU A 16 -13.09 -0.46 -0.81
N ALA A 17 -12.70 0.44 -1.71
CA ALA A 17 -11.75 1.49 -1.40
C ALA A 17 -12.28 2.48 -0.34
N LYS A 18 -13.57 2.85 -0.40
CA LYS A 18 -14.22 3.67 0.64
C LYS A 18 -14.27 2.99 2.02
N LYS A 19 -14.24 1.65 2.07
CA LYS A 19 -14.09 0.88 3.31
C LYS A 19 -12.65 0.86 3.84
N GLY A 20 -11.69 1.49 3.16
CA GLY A 20 -10.29 1.54 3.57
C GLY A 20 -9.46 0.33 3.15
N MET A 21 -9.98 -0.53 2.25
CA MET A 21 -9.23 -1.68 1.75
C MET A 21 -8.10 -1.24 0.81
N THR A 22 -6.95 -1.93 0.87
CA THR A 22 -5.84 -1.65 -0.04
C THR A 22 -6.11 -2.20 -1.45
N PRO A 23 -5.52 -1.61 -2.51
CA PRO A 23 -5.66 -2.13 -3.88
C PRO A 23 -5.37 -3.63 -4.01
N SER A 24 -4.38 -4.15 -3.27
CA SER A 24 -4.06 -5.58 -3.25
C SER A 24 -5.18 -6.41 -2.63
N GLN A 25 -5.74 -5.98 -1.51
CA GLN A 25 -6.88 -6.65 -0.86
C GLN A 25 -8.14 -6.62 -1.73
N ILE A 26 -8.40 -5.49 -2.39
CA ILE A 26 -9.52 -5.34 -3.33
C ILE A 26 -9.42 -6.37 -4.45
N GLY A 27 -8.22 -6.54 -5.04
CA GLY A 27 -8.00 -7.54 -6.09
C GLY A 27 -8.27 -8.97 -5.62
N VAL A 28 -7.86 -9.32 -4.40
CA VAL A 28 -8.13 -10.64 -3.79
C VAL A 28 -9.63 -10.85 -3.58
N MET A 29 -10.34 -9.86 -3.03
CA MET A 29 -11.78 -9.96 -2.83
C MET A 29 -12.55 -10.13 -4.15
N LEU A 30 -12.19 -9.37 -5.18
CA LEU A 30 -12.83 -9.47 -6.49
C LEU A 30 -12.64 -10.85 -7.12
N ARG A 31 -11.47 -11.47 -6.91
CA ARG A 31 -11.18 -12.82 -7.39
C ARG A 31 -11.99 -13.87 -6.63
N ASP A 32 -11.95 -13.82 -5.29
CA ASP A 32 -12.44 -14.90 -4.45
C ASP A 32 -13.97 -14.84 -4.24
N TRP A 33 -14.56 -13.64 -4.15
CA TRP A 33 -15.99 -13.46 -3.89
C TRP A 33 -16.80 -13.23 -5.16
N HIS A 34 -16.25 -12.47 -6.10
CA HIS A 34 -16.98 -12.05 -7.31
C HIS A 34 -16.57 -12.84 -8.56
N GLY A 35 -15.61 -13.76 -8.45
CA GLY A 35 -15.13 -14.58 -9.57
C GLY A 35 -14.41 -13.79 -10.66
N VAL A 36 -13.96 -12.56 -10.38
CA VAL A 36 -13.23 -11.72 -11.33
C VAL A 36 -11.75 -12.06 -11.24
N GLY A 37 -11.27 -12.95 -12.11
CA GLY A 37 -9.88 -13.40 -12.09
C GLY A 37 -8.86 -12.26 -12.23
N GLN A 38 -9.06 -11.36 -13.21
CA GLN A 38 -8.17 -10.22 -13.47
C GLN A 38 -8.98 -9.00 -13.88
N VAL A 39 -8.93 -7.96 -13.06
CA VAL A 39 -9.66 -6.69 -13.26
C VAL A 39 -9.30 -6.01 -14.59
N ARG A 40 -8.05 -6.15 -15.03
CA ARG A 40 -7.54 -5.54 -16.28
C ARG A 40 -8.29 -6.04 -17.51
N TRP A 41 -8.66 -7.32 -17.55
CA TRP A 41 -9.34 -7.88 -18.73
C TRP A 41 -10.80 -7.45 -18.82
N VAL A 42 -11.44 -7.16 -17.68
CA VAL A 42 -12.84 -6.73 -17.64
C VAL A 42 -12.97 -5.22 -17.89
N THR A 43 -12.15 -4.42 -17.21
CA THR A 43 -12.27 -2.94 -17.21
C THR A 43 -11.28 -2.22 -18.13
N GLY A 44 -10.34 -2.95 -18.74
CA GLY A 44 -9.23 -2.39 -19.54
C GLY A 44 -8.12 -1.72 -18.72
N ASN A 45 -8.35 -1.43 -17.43
CA ASN A 45 -7.42 -0.71 -16.56
C ASN A 45 -7.05 -1.50 -15.30
N LYS A 46 -5.94 -1.12 -14.66
CA LYS A 46 -5.53 -1.67 -13.36
C LYS A 46 -6.27 -0.95 -12.23
N ILE A 47 -6.50 -1.64 -11.11
CA ILE A 47 -7.19 -1.13 -9.90
C ILE A 47 -6.65 0.25 -9.49
N LEU A 48 -5.33 0.40 -9.39
CA LEU A 48 -4.71 1.67 -8.97
C LEU A 48 -4.99 2.84 -9.93
N ARG A 49 -5.15 2.58 -11.24
CA ARG A 49 -5.55 3.62 -12.21
C ARG A 49 -7.01 4.02 -12.04
N ILE A 50 -7.90 3.05 -11.80
CA ILE A 50 -9.32 3.29 -11.55
C ILE A 50 -9.49 4.14 -10.29
N LEU A 51 -8.79 3.81 -9.21
CA LEU A 51 -8.82 4.58 -7.97
C LEU A 51 -8.29 6.01 -8.14
N LYS A 52 -7.23 6.20 -8.93
CA LYS A 52 -6.71 7.54 -9.26
C LYS A 52 -7.72 8.36 -10.08
N ALA A 53 -8.34 7.76 -11.09
CA ALA A 53 -9.34 8.43 -11.91
C ALA A 53 -10.57 8.86 -11.09
N LYS A 54 -10.92 8.10 -10.04
CA LYS A 54 -12.02 8.42 -9.13
C LYS A 54 -11.61 9.28 -7.92
N GLY A 55 -10.34 9.69 -7.81
CA GLY A 55 -9.84 10.51 -6.69
C GLY A 55 -9.78 9.79 -5.34
N LEU A 56 -9.89 8.45 -5.31
CA LEU A 56 -9.88 7.62 -4.09
C LEU A 56 -8.51 6.99 -3.82
N ALA A 57 -7.47 7.44 -4.52
CA ALA A 57 -6.12 6.90 -4.37
C ALA A 57 -5.45 7.45 -3.09
N THR A 58 -4.77 6.57 -2.37
CA THR A 58 -3.96 6.96 -1.22
C THR A 58 -2.79 7.83 -1.67
N ALA A 59 -2.47 8.87 -0.88
CA ALA A 59 -1.33 9.75 -1.15
C ALA A 59 0.01 9.00 -1.06
N LEU A 60 0.10 8.03 -0.15
CA LEU A 60 1.26 7.15 -0.01
C LEU A 60 1.04 5.84 -0.78
N PRO A 61 2.04 5.35 -1.54
CA PRO A 61 2.01 4.02 -2.12
C PRO A 61 1.84 2.91 -1.07
N GLU A 62 1.04 1.89 -1.39
CA GLU A 62 0.67 0.78 -0.48
C GLU A 62 1.89 0.00 0.04
N ASP A 63 2.87 -0.24 -0.83
CA ASP A 63 4.11 -0.94 -0.51
C ASP A 63 4.98 -0.16 0.47
N LEU A 64 5.13 1.15 0.24
CA LEU A 64 5.87 2.05 1.11
C LEU A 64 5.18 2.17 2.48
N TYR A 65 3.86 2.34 2.49
CA TYR A 65 3.04 2.35 3.70
C TYR A 65 3.24 1.07 4.53
N SER A 66 3.16 -0.10 3.89
CA SER A 66 3.30 -1.39 4.56
C SER A 66 4.69 -1.62 5.17
N LEU A 67 5.76 -1.14 4.51
CA LEU A 67 7.10 -1.21 5.07
C LEU A 67 7.28 -0.26 6.26
N ILE A 68 6.76 0.96 6.18
CA ILE A 68 6.81 1.91 7.30
C ILE A 68 6.03 1.34 8.50
N LYS A 69 4.84 0.75 8.27
CA LYS A 69 4.06 0.06 9.30
C LYS A 69 4.87 -1.04 10.00
N LYS A 70 5.59 -1.84 9.22
CA LYS A 70 6.46 -2.90 9.75
C LYS A 70 7.62 -2.31 10.56
N ALA A 71 8.27 -1.25 10.07
CA ALA A 71 9.36 -0.59 10.78
C ALA A 71 8.91 -0.02 12.13
N VAL A 72 7.73 0.62 12.18
CA VAL A 72 7.13 1.15 13.42
C VAL A 72 6.86 0.02 14.42
N ALA A 73 6.30 -1.09 13.96
CA ALA A 73 6.05 -2.25 14.83
C ALA A 73 7.35 -2.84 15.43
N ILE A 74 8.39 -3.01 14.61
CA ILE A 74 9.70 -3.52 15.07
C ILE A 74 10.34 -2.54 16.05
N ARG A 75 10.24 -1.22 15.81
CA ARG A 75 10.77 -0.20 16.71
C ARG A 75 10.09 -0.23 18.07
N LYS A 76 8.76 -0.31 18.11
CA LYS A 76 7.97 -0.46 19.34
C LYS A 76 8.34 -1.74 20.11
N HIS A 77 8.65 -2.84 19.42
CA HIS A 77 9.16 -4.06 20.04
C HIS A 77 10.55 -3.85 20.67
N LEU A 78 11.47 -3.21 19.94
CA LEU A 78 12.85 -2.96 20.39
C LEU A 78 12.94 -1.97 21.56
N GLU A 79 12.00 -1.04 21.70
CA GLU A 79 11.90 -0.15 22.86
C GLU A 79 11.78 -0.93 24.18
N ARG A 80 11.02 -2.03 24.16
CA ARG A 80 10.85 -2.94 25.31
C ARG A 80 11.97 -3.97 25.38
N ASN A 81 12.40 -4.49 24.23
CA ASN A 81 13.35 -5.60 24.11
C ASN A 81 14.70 -5.14 23.55
N ARG A 82 15.42 -4.28 24.27
CA ARG A 82 16.67 -3.65 23.79
C ARG A 82 17.81 -4.63 23.49
N LYS A 83 17.77 -5.85 24.05
CA LYS A 83 18.79 -6.89 23.86
C LYS A 83 18.58 -7.74 22.59
N ASP A 84 17.45 -7.59 21.91
CA ASP A 84 17.13 -8.34 20.70
C ASP A 84 17.93 -7.80 19.49
N LYS A 85 19.08 -8.44 19.24
CA LYS A 85 20.01 -8.08 18.16
C LYS A 85 19.45 -8.45 16.78
N ASP A 86 18.66 -9.52 16.68
CA ASP A 86 18.08 -9.99 15.42
C ASP A 86 17.01 -9.02 14.92
N SER A 87 16.10 -8.59 15.79
CA SER A 87 15.10 -7.57 15.45
C SER A 87 15.75 -6.24 15.07
N LYS A 88 16.87 -5.86 15.73
CA LYS A 88 17.65 -4.66 15.37
C LYS A 88 18.24 -4.78 13.96
N PHE A 89 18.82 -5.94 13.61
CA PHE A 89 19.32 -6.19 12.27
C PHE A 89 18.20 -6.13 11.22
N ARG A 90 17.05 -6.77 11.50
CA ARG A 90 15.88 -6.74 10.61
C ARG A 90 15.31 -5.35 10.43
N LEU A 91 15.32 -4.51 11.46
CA LEU A 91 14.91 -3.10 11.36
C LEU A 91 15.76 -2.36 10.32
N ILE A 92 17.09 -2.50 10.38
CA ILE A 92 18.03 -1.87 9.42
C ILE A 92 17.70 -2.29 7.98
N LEU A 93 17.39 -3.58 7.76
CA LEU A 93 17.01 -4.07 6.44
C LEU A 93 15.69 -3.46 5.94
N VAL A 94 14.69 -3.34 6.81
CA VAL A 94 13.40 -2.73 6.46
C VAL A 94 13.58 -1.25 6.14
N GLU A 95 14.32 -0.49 6.96
CA GLU A 95 14.61 0.93 6.72
C GLU A 95 15.39 1.13 5.41
N SER A 96 16.37 0.27 5.12
CA SER A 96 17.09 0.29 3.84
C SER A 96 16.15 0.09 2.65
N ARG A 97 15.15 -0.80 2.76
CA ARG A 97 14.12 -1.00 1.71
C ARG A 97 13.23 0.23 1.55
N ILE A 98 12.83 0.87 2.65
CA ILE A 98 12.04 2.11 2.64
C ILE A 98 12.80 3.21 1.88
N HIS A 99 14.07 3.42 2.19
CA HIS A 99 14.88 4.44 1.51
C HIS A 99 15.03 4.19 0.02
N ARG A 100 15.20 2.91 -0.39
CA ARG A 100 15.26 2.53 -1.82
C ARG A 100 13.95 2.82 -2.54
N LEU A 101 12.81 2.43 -1.97
CA LEU A 101 11.49 2.70 -2.56
C LEU A 101 11.16 4.19 -2.60
N ALA A 102 11.47 4.92 -1.53
CA ALA A 102 11.27 6.36 -1.47
C ALA A 102 12.06 7.07 -2.58
N ARG A 103 13.30 6.65 -2.86
CA ARG A 103 14.09 7.18 -3.98
C ARG A 103 13.40 6.93 -5.32
N TYR A 104 12.96 5.70 -5.57
CA TYR A 104 12.23 5.33 -6.79
C TYR A 104 10.97 6.19 -6.99
N TYR A 105 10.15 6.34 -5.94
CA TYR A 105 8.91 7.10 -6.01
C TYR A 105 9.13 8.62 -6.17
N LYS A 106 10.25 9.15 -5.67
CA LYS A 106 10.69 10.52 -5.95
C LYS A 106 11.09 10.71 -7.42
N THR A 107 11.86 9.78 -8.00
CA THR A 107 12.20 9.82 -9.44
C THR A 107 10.96 9.75 -10.33
N LYS A 108 9.94 8.97 -9.95
CA LYS A 108 8.66 8.87 -10.66
C LYS A 108 7.67 10.00 -10.37
N ARG A 109 8.06 11.01 -9.58
CA ARG A 109 7.23 12.16 -9.17
C ARG A 109 5.91 11.75 -8.49
N ILE A 110 5.89 10.57 -7.86
CA ILE A 110 4.75 10.11 -7.05
C ILE A 110 4.86 10.70 -5.65
N LEU A 111 6.08 10.86 -5.14
CA LEU A 111 6.35 11.55 -3.89
C LEU A 111 7.00 12.91 -4.13
N PRO A 112 6.75 13.90 -3.26
CA PRO A 112 7.48 15.16 -3.26
C PRO A 112 9.00 14.94 -3.15
N PRO A 113 9.84 15.73 -3.83
CA PRO A 113 11.29 15.64 -3.70
C PRO A 113 11.79 15.82 -2.26
N THR A 114 11.08 16.65 -1.49
CA THR A 114 11.33 16.95 -0.07
C THR A 114 10.94 15.80 0.86
N TRP A 115 10.23 14.78 0.38
CA TRP A 115 9.79 13.67 1.22
C TRP A 115 10.98 12.89 1.78
N ARG A 116 10.99 12.72 3.11
CA ARG A 116 12.00 11.99 3.87
C ARG A 116 11.31 11.06 4.86
N TYR A 117 11.83 9.84 4.96
CA TYR A 117 11.45 8.93 6.03
C TYR A 117 12.19 9.33 7.30
N GLU A 118 11.43 9.68 8.33
CA GLU A 118 11.94 9.95 9.67
C GLU A 118 11.27 9.00 10.66
N SER A 119 12.09 8.34 11.47
CA SER A 119 11.60 7.30 12.39
C SER A 119 10.72 7.84 13.52
N SER A 120 10.89 9.10 13.91
CA SER A 120 10.10 9.79 14.93
C SER A 120 8.68 10.11 14.45
N THR A 121 8.51 10.47 13.18
CA THR A 121 7.21 10.84 12.59
C THR A 121 6.53 9.68 11.86
N ALA A 122 7.25 8.56 11.67
CA ALA A 122 6.75 7.36 11.01
C ALA A 122 5.46 6.79 11.62
N SER A 123 5.24 6.95 12.92
CA SER A 123 4.00 6.52 13.58
C SER A 123 2.78 7.33 13.14
N ALA A 124 2.93 8.64 12.96
CA ALA A 124 1.86 9.53 12.50
C ALA A 124 1.49 9.30 11.03
N LEU A 125 2.43 8.81 10.22
CA LEU A 125 2.21 8.49 8.80
C LEU A 125 1.41 7.20 8.57
N VAL A 126 1.24 6.39 9.61
CA VAL A 126 0.63 5.04 9.55
C VAL A 126 -0.52 4.86 10.54
N ALA A 127 -0.91 5.94 11.22
CA ALA A 127 -2.06 5.96 12.12
C ALA A 127 -3.39 5.96 11.34
#